data_AF-A0A3S0WW80-F1
#
_entry.id   AF-A0A3S0WW80-F1
#
_cell.length_a   1.000
_cell.length_b   1.000
_cell.length_c   1.000
_cell.angle_alpha   90.00
_cell.angle_beta   90.00
_cell.angle_gamma   90.00
#
_symmetry.space_group_name_H-M   'P 1'
#
loop_
_entity.id
_entity.type
_entity.pdbx_description
1 polymer ?
#
loop_
_entity_poly.entity_id
_entity_poly.type
_entity_poly.pdbx_seq_one_letter_code
_entity_poly.pdbx_strand_id
1 'polypeptide(L)' 'MDALTLHRPVNDNHSGATLAHSLARWHAEEAEKAEREAKRTESPGRRTRLLLSAQMHRDCAGLALKEV' A
#
# COMPACT_ATOMS: atom_id res chain seq x y z
N MET A 1 29.40 42.38 5.00
CA MET A 1 29.89 41.23 4.20
C MET A 1 28.89 40.13 4.43
N ASP A 2 27.83 40.14 3.62
CA ASP A 2 26.72 39.21 3.73
C ASP A 2 26.81 38.20 2.59
N ALA A 3 26.91 36.92 2.95
CA ALA A 3 26.67 35.82 2.04
C ALA A 3 25.69 34.87 2.74
N LEU A 4 24.43 35.24 2.58
CA LEU A 4 23.19 34.52 2.86
C LEU A 4 23.36 32.99 2.74
N THR A 5 23.26 32.32 3.88
CA THR A 5 22.63 31.01 3.98
C THR A 5 21.19 31.16 3.51
N LEU A 6 20.83 30.70 2.32
CA LEU A 6 19.41 30.43 2.03
C LEU A 6 19.21 29.42 0.90
N HIS A 7 18.48 28.37 1.28
CA HIS A 7 17.61 27.53 0.45
C HIS A 7 18.24 26.79 -0.73
N ARG A 8 18.71 25.57 -0.44
CA ARG A 8 18.53 24.45 -1.35
C ARG A 8 17.01 24.18 -1.47
N PRO A 9 16.37 24.29 -2.65
CA PRO A 9 15.03 23.77 -2.82
C PRO A 9 15.12 22.25 -2.81
N VAL A 10 14.70 21.62 -1.71
CA VAL A 10 14.34 20.21 -1.76
C VAL A 10 13.05 20.15 -2.57
N ASN A 11 13.19 19.80 -3.84
CA ASN A 11 12.07 19.55 -4.72
C ASN A 11 11.54 18.15 -4.40
N ASP A 12 10.74 18.04 -3.34
CA ASP A 12 10.13 16.80 -2.80
C ASP A 12 8.96 16.26 -3.65
N ASN A 13 8.83 16.65 -4.92
CA ASN A 13 7.72 16.18 -5.78
C ASN A 13 7.94 14.79 -6.41
N HIS A 14 9.04 14.09 -6.11
CA HIS A 14 9.30 12.72 -6.62
C HIS A 14 9.05 11.61 -5.59
N SER A 15 8.80 11.97 -4.33
CA SER A 15 8.74 11.02 -3.21
C SER A 15 7.35 10.40 -3.01
N GLY A 16 6.28 11.17 -3.26
CA GLY A 16 4.89 10.75 -3.02
C GLY A 16 4.44 9.59 -3.92
N ALA A 17 4.69 9.69 -5.23
CA ALA A 17 4.34 8.62 -6.18
C ALA A 17 5.06 7.31 -5.86
N THR A 18 6.32 7.37 -5.44
CA THR A 18 7.13 6.19 -5.10
C THR A 18 6.62 5.50 -3.84
N LEU A 19 6.19 6.28 -2.84
CA LEU A 19 5.59 5.76 -1.61
C LEU A 19 4.24 5.12 -1.87
N ALA A 20 3.38 5.78 -2.64
CA ALA A 20 2.05 5.28 -3.00
C ALA A 20 2.12 3.97 -3.80
N HIS A 21 3.03 3.86 -4.77
CA HIS A 21 3.27 2.59 -5.48
C HIS A 21 3.78 1.49 -4.55
N SER A 22 4.67 1.82 -3.61
CA SER A 22 5.19 0.85 -2.63
C SER A 22 4.08 0.35 -1.70
N LEU A 23 3.20 1.26 -1.26
CA LEU A 23 2.06 0.94 -0.40
C LEU A 23 1.01 0.10 -1.15
N ALA A 24 0.71 0.45 -2.40
CA ALA A 24 -0.20 -0.31 -3.25
C ALA A 24 0.32 -1.73 -3.47
N ARG A 25 1.62 -1.90 -3.73
CA ARG A 25 2.24 -3.22 -3.88
C ARG A 25 2.14 -4.04 -2.60
N TRP A 26 2.46 -3.45 -1.44
CA TRP A 26 2.37 -4.14 -0.16
C TRP A 26 0.95 -4.66 0.12
N HIS A 27 -0.05 -3.81 -0.13
CA HIS A 27 -1.45 -4.21 -0.02
C HIS A 27 -1.82 -5.35 -0.98
N ALA A 28 -1.37 -5.31 -2.24
CA ALA A 28 -1.61 -6.39 -3.19
C ALA A 28 -0.99 -7.72 -2.70
N GLU A 29 0.24 -7.69 -2.18
CA GLU A 29 0.93 -8.88 -1.65
C GLU A 29 0.19 -9.48 -0.44
N GLU A 30 -0.26 -8.66 0.51
CA GLU A 30 -1.02 -9.13 1.66
C GLU A 30 -2.41 -9.65 1.26
N ALA A 31 -3.04 -9.07 0.23
CA ALA A 31 -4.28 -9.60 -0.33
C ALA A 31 -4.08 -11.03 -0.87
N GLU A 32 -3.06 -11.24 -1.70
CA GLU A 32 -2.76 -12.58 -2.25
C GLU A 32 -2.43 -13.60 -1.16
N LYS A 33 -1.69 -13.17 -0.13
CA LYS A 33 -1.34 -14.02 1.01
C LYS A 33 -2.60 -14.47 1.76
N ALA A 34 -3.52 -13.55 2.03
CA ALA A 34 -4.80 -13.87 2.66
C ALA A 34 -5.63 -14.84 1.80
N GLU A 35 -5.66 -14.67 0.48
CA GLU A 35 -6.34 -15.61 -0.43
C GLU A 35 -5.71 -17.00 -0.45
N ARG A 36 -4.37 -17.08 -0.47
CA ARG A 36 -3.65 -18.35 -0.38
C ARG A 36 -3.98 -19.07 0.93
N GLU A 37 -4.05 -18.34 2.03
CA GLU A 37 -4.41 -18.90 3.33
C GLU A 37 -5.89 -19.34 3.37
N ALA A 38 -6.80 -18.58 2.76
CA ALA A 38 -8.22 -18.91 2.67
C ALA A 38 -8.47 -20.24 1.92
N LYS A 39 -7.65 -20.52 0.90
CA LYS A 39 -7.67 -21.78 0.15
C LYS A 39 -7.17 -22.97 0.98
N ARG A 40 -6.25 -22.73 1.92
CA ARG A 40 -5.63 -23.78 2.76
C ARG A 40 -6.40 -24.10 4.03
N THR A 41 -7.20 -23.16 4.53
CA THR A 41 -7.96 -23.39 5.76
C THR A 41 -9.20 -24.22 5.52
N GLU A 42 -9.48 -25.15 6.43
CA GLU A 42 -10.70 -25.97 6.44
C GLU A 42 -11.86 -25.30 7.21
N SER A 43 -11.57 -24.27 8.02
CA SER A 43 -12.58 -23.57 8.80
C SER A 43 -13.35 -22.56 7.93
N PRO A 44 -14.67 -22.72 7.74
CA PRO A 44 -15.46 -21.80 6.93
C PRO A 44 -15.41 -20.36 7.46
N GLY A 45 -15.53 -20.18 8.79
CA GLY A 45 -15.47 -18.87 9.41
C GLY A 45 -14.11 -18.19 9.24
N ARG A 46 -13.00 -18.93 9.32
CA ARG A 46 -11.66 -18.40 9.04
C ARG A 46 -11.50 -18.05 7.57
N ARG A 47 -11.98 -18.91 6.67
CA ARG A 47 -11.96 -18.66 5.22
C ARG A 47 -12.66 -17.35 4.88
N THR A 48 -13.88 -17.12 5.40
CA THR A 48 -14.63 -15.88 5.16
C THR A 48 -13.86 -14.64 5.64
N ARG A 49 -13.29 -14.68 6.85
CA ARG A 49 -12.49 -13.55 7.36
C ARG A 49 -11.26 -13.26 6.51
N LEU A 50 -10.58 -14.29 6.03
CA LEU A 50 -9.41 -14.13 5.15
C LEU A 50 -9.79 -13.53 3.80
N LEU A 51 -10.91 -13.95 3.21
CA LEU A 51 -11.41 -13.38 1.95
C LEU A 51 -11.82 -11.91 2.11
N LEU A 52 -12.47 -11.56 3.22
CA LEU A 52 -12.79 -10.16 3.55
C LEU A 52 -11.51 -9.33 3.72
N SER A 53 -10.50 -9.86 4.42
CA SER A 53 -9.20 -9.19 4.57
C SER A 53 -8.51 -8.98 3.24
N ALA A 54 -8.57 -9.96 2.34
CA ALA A 54 -8.00 -9.85 1.00
C ALA A 54 -8.68 -8.74 0.19
N GLN A 55 -10.02 -8.67 0.24
CA GLN A 55 -10.77 -7.62 -0.42
C GLN A 55 -10.40 -6.23 0.11
N MET A 56 -10.36 -6.06 1.44
CA MET A 56 -9.97 -4.79 2.06
C MET A 56 -8.57 -4.34 1.60
N HIS A 57 -7.61 -5.25 1.53
CA HIS A 57 -6.28 -4.92 1.02
C HIS A 57 -6.30 -4.50 -0.46
N ARG A 58 -7.09 -5.15 -1.32
CA ARG A 58 -7.24 -4.70 -2.71
C ARG A 58 -7.84 -3.30 -2.81
N ASP A 59 -8.82 -3.00 -1.98
CA ASP A 59 -9.43 -1.68 -1.94
C ASP A 59 -8.40 -0.62 -1.52
N CYS A 60 -7.60 -0.90 -0.47
CA CYS A 60 -6.50 -0.02 -0.07
C CYS A 60 -5.43 0.15 -1.16
N ALA A 61 -5.08 -0.90 -1.89
CA ALA A 61 -4.16 -0.79 -3.03
C ALA A 61 -4.73 0.14 -4.13
N GLY A 62 -6.02 0.00 -4.42
CA GLY A 62 -6.72 0.87 -5.37
C GLY A 62 -6.80 2.32 -4.91
N LEU A 63 -6.97 2.57 -3.60
CA LEU A 63 -6.92 3.92 -3.03
C LEU A 63 -5.52 4.53 -3.13
N ALA A 64 -4.49 3.78 -2.75
CA ALA A 64 -3.11 4.25 -2.82
C ALA A 64 -2.68 4.67 -4.24
N LEU A 65 -3.17 3.99 -5.28
CA LEU A 65 -2.89 4.37 -6.68
C LEU A 65 -3.73 5.54 -7.20
N LYS A 66 -4.91 5.81 -6.61
CA LYS A 66 -5.80 6.91 -7.02
C LYS A 66 -5.37 8.27 -6.46
N GLU A 67 -4.60 8.27 -5.38
CA GLU A 67 -4.11 9.49 -4.73
C GLU A 67 -2.75 9.98 -5.29
N VAL A 68 -2.26 9.37 -6.37
CA VAL A 68 -1.02 9.74 -7.09
C VAL A 68 -1.29 10.65 -8.27
#